data_AF-A0A314XZ05-F1
#
_entry.id   AF-A0A314XZ05-F1
#
_cell.length_a   1.000
_cell.length_b   1.000
_cell.length_c   1.000
_cell.angle_alpha   90.00
_cell.angle_beta   90.00
_cell.angle_gamma   90.00
#
_symmetry.space_group_name_H-M   'P 1'
#
loop_
_entity.id
_entity.type
_entity.pdbx_description
1 polymer ?
#
loop_
_entity_poly.entity_id
_entity_poly.type
_entity_poly.pdbx_seq_one_letter_code
_entity_poly.pdbx_strand_id
1 'polypeptide(L)'
;MSNQFSSGLELANVLLTSEPLHQSWYAIQNDKQRVNPNAQATLHINTTQQANLTIITFLTSPMPLRGQEGLILSSTFNQRNLPDFEFLCNKSNPSFSINEAAIKLFASCFDELCLLKTEICRSNSLVIITGHSMGGCVATLFTLWLLESLNLSKAKRPLCITFGSPLIGDEHLRKCVSQFPNWTSCFLHVASIQDPVPKLFLSQIQLLLEPDPDSILMLVAANSQGDQTQDPNVGIQFFDYGQLLEPLKHKAFCKDVFELAESDRVPLKASIITQLAAIFGVPQSQALQQQQPYINILIKNMEKHEYKLAIQKTKTSNAAKKLNDIKVSMVYLEWYKKDSKSREIGYYDMYKNKRYRSDINVEEYKKKLSNYWQDSVEEVENKPQKEGAAFRTRWLMGGTTYRRMMEPLHIAEYYKDKDGKNYREERPKHFILLEKWLKEEEERKVAERIGRGETVEDGPSKSKAQNVASSLTDDSCFVAHVEEALILCNQLENGQQSVLEREQCKKKLIEFEEYVLDALKNFAVTPDIFLKHSSFMAWWEQYKGSATTQLARIMNDRTYRDYEKGVQVVF
;
A
#
# COMPACT_ATOMS: atom_id res chain seq x y z
N MET A 1 -16.43 -25.22 -4.99
CA MET A 1 -15.75 -24.50 -3.89
C MET A 1 -14.79 -25.49 -3.27
N SER A 2 -13.50 -25.17 -3.19
CA SER A 2 -12.55 -25.99 -2.41
C SER A 2 -13.03 -26.03 -0.95
N ASN A 3 -12.97 -27.18 -0.29
CA ASN A 3 -13.23 -27.27 1.15
C ASN A 3 -12.27 -26.31 1.87
N GLN A 4 -12.83 -25.25 2.48
CA GLN A 4 -12.06 -24.29 3.28
C GLN A 4 -12.05 -24.78 4.72
N PHE A 5 -10.87 -24.77 5.33
CA PHE A 5 -10.65 -25.15 6.73
C PHE A 5 -9.88 -24.02 7.41
N SER A 6 -10.16 -23.79 8.70
CA SER A 6 -9.32 -22.94 9.52
C SER A 6 -8.15 -23.74 10.08
N SER A 7 -6.91 -23.28 9.89
CA SER A 7 -5.68 -23.96 10.33
C SER A 7 -5.27 -23.59 11.77
N GLY A 8 -6.18 -23.00 12.56
CA GLY A 8 -5.88 -22.45 13.88
C GLY A 8 -5.29 -23.46 14.86
N LEU A 9 -5.86 -24.67 14.94
CA LEU A 9 -5.39 -25.73 15.86
C LEU A 9 -4.03 -26.31 15.45
N GLU A 10 -3.80 -26.48 14.15
CA GLU A 10 -2.51 -26.93 13.63
C GLU A 10 -1.42 -25.91 13.94
N LEU A 11 -1.70 -24.63 13.67
CA LEU A 11 -0.78 -23.54 13.96
C LEU A 11 -0.53 -23.39 15.48
N ALA A 12 -1.55 -23.56 16.31
CA ALA A 12 -1.43 -23.53 17.76
C ALA A 12 -0.46 -24.61 18.26
N ASN A 13 -0.54 -25.84 17.75
CA ASN A 13 0.39 -26.92 18.10
C ASN A 13 1.83 -26.59 17.70
N VAL A 14 2.03 -26.02 16.51
CA VAL A 14 3.35 -25.55 16.06
C VAL A 14 3.89 -24.46 16.98
N LEU A 15 3.06 -23.49 17.37
CA LEU A 15 3.46 -22.42 18.28
C LEU A 15 3.78 -22.93 19.69
N LEU A 16 2.95 -23.81 20.25
CA LEU A 16 3.14 -24.39 21.59
C LEU A 16 4.40 -25.24 21.70
N THR A 17 4.82 -25.88 20.60
CA THR A 17 6.06 -26.67 20.54
C THR A 17 7.27 -25.83 20.13
N SER A 18 7.08 -24.56 19.75
CA SER A 18 8.15 -23.66 19.31
C SER A 18 8.91 -23.05 20.49
N GLU A 19 10.24 -23.03 20.37
CA GLU A 19 11.13 -22.48 21.39
C GLU A 19 10.96 -20.95 21.65
N PRO A 20 10.71 -20.08 20.64
CA PRO A 20 10.56 -18.64 20.86
C PRO A 20 9.48 -18.25 21.87
N LEU A 21 8.36 -18.98 21.91
CA LEU A 21 7.26 -18.73 22.83
C LEU A 21 7.70 -18.95 24.29
N HIS A 22 8.36 -20.08 24.56
CA HIS A 22 8.85 -20.44 25.89
C HIS A 22 10.02 -19.57 26.32
N GLN A 23 10.97 -19.30 25.43
CA GLN A 23 12.10 -18.38 25.69
C GLN A 23 11.63 -16.99 26.08
N SER A 24 10.59 -16.47 25.42
CA SER A 24 10.01 -15.16 25.73
C SER A 24 9.42 -15.13 27.14
N TRP A 25 8.64 -16.15 27.50
CA TRP A 25 8.04 -16.22 28.84
C TRP A 25 9.10 -16.43 29.93
N TYR A 26 10.09 -17.28 29.70
CA TYR A 26 11.20 -17.50 30.62
C TYR A 26 12.00 -16.20 30.87
N ALA A 27 12.27 -15.42 29.81
CA ALA A 27 12.93 -14.13 29.93
C ALA A 27 12.10 -13.15 30.80
N ILE A 28 10.78 -13.08 30.56
CA ILE A 28 9.86 -12.29 31.40
C ILE A 28 9.92 -12.72 32.86
N GLN A 29 9.86 -14.02 33.15
CA GLN A 29 9.89 -14.54 34.53
C GLN A 29 11.20 -14.20 35.24
N ASN A 30 12.34 -14.38 34.56
CA ASN A 30 13.66 -14.06 35.11
C ASN A 30 13.81 -12.58 35.43
N ASP A 31 13.43 -11.71 34.49
CA ASP A 31 13.59 -10.27 34.67
C ASP A 31 12.59 -9.70 35.68
N LYS A 32 11.41 -10.33 35.83
CA LYS A 32 10.42 -9.94 36.84
C LYS A 32 10.93 -10.07 38.26
N GLN A 33 11.83 -11.03 38.55
CA GLN A 33 12.46 -11.15 39.88
C GLN A 33 13.35 -9.96 40.23
N ARG A 34 13.78 -9.18 39.23
CA ARG A 34 14.67 -8.02 39.39
C ARG A 34 13.90 -6.70 39.55
N VAL A 35 12.59 -6.71 39.33
CA VAL A 35 11.73 -5.52 39.44
C VAL A 35 11.35 -5.28 40.90
N ASN A 36 11.64 -4.09 41.42
CA ASN A 36 11.25 -3.72 42.78
C ASN A 36 9.72 -3.52 42.86
N PRO A 37 8.98 -4.32 43.65
CA PRO A 37 7.52 -4.22 43.74
C PRO A 37 7.03 -2.93 44.42
N ASN A 38 7.90 -2.22 45.14
CA ASN A 38 7.57 -1.00 45.89
C ASN A 38 8.00 0.29 45.17
N ALA A 39 8.53 0.20 43.95
CA ALA A 39 8.92 1.37 43.17
C ALA A 39 7.71 2.04 42.50
N GLN A 40 7.83 3.32 42.14
CA GLN A 40 6.86 3.99 41.28
C GLN A 40 6.67 3.22 39.96
N ALA A 41 5.53 3.43 39.30
CA ALA A 41 5.19 2.80 38.03
C ALA A 41 6.19 3.22 36.94
N THR A 42 7.22 2.41 36.74
CA THR A 42 8.27 2.61 35.74
C THR A 42 8.30 1.43 34.78
N LEU A 43 8.74 1.70 33.55
CA LEU A 43 9.07 0.69 32.56
C LEU A 43 10.50 0.20 32.82
N HIS A 44 10.69 -1.12 32.77
CA HIS A 44 11.98 -1.78 32.84
C HIS A 44 12.23 -2.48 31.52
N ILE A 45 13.35 -2.15 30.88
CA ILE A 45 13.77 -2.73 29.60
C ILE A 45 15.01 -3.56 29.89
N ASN A 46 14.99 -4.85 29.58
CA ASN A 46 16.18 -5.69 29.66
C ASN A 46 16.48 -6.33 28.32
N THR A 47 17.77 -6.47 28.03
CA THR A 47 18.23 -7.14 26.81
C THR A 47 19.06 -8.36 27.20
N THR A 48 18.64 -9.53 26.72
CA THR A 48 19.36 -10.78 26.88
C THR A 48 19.83 -11.27 25.52
N GLN A 49 21.14 -11.47 25.35
CA GLN A 49 21.71 -12.06 24.13
C GLN A 49 21.92 -13.56 24.32
N GLN A 50 21.41 -14.35 23.38
CA GLN A 50 21.57 -15.80 23.31
C GLN A 50 22.09 -16.18 21.91
N ALA A 51 23.41 -16.34 21.79
CA ALA A 51 24.08 -16.60 20.50
C ALA A 51 23.69 -15.58 19.41
N ASN A 52 22.87 -15.96 18.42
CA ASN A 52 22.41 -15.11 17.32
C ASN A 52 21.02 -14.48 17.54
N LEU A 53 20.44 -14.66 18.73
CA LEU A 53 19.13 -14.17 19.12
C LEU A 53 19.27 -13.12 20.23
N THR A 54 18.62 -11.99 20.06
CA THR A 54 18.47 -10.95 21.08
C THR A 54 17.03 -10.97 21.57
N ILE A 55 16.82 -11.17 22.87
CA ILE A 55 15.50 -11.11 23.52
C ILE A 55 15.44 -9.81 24.32
N ILE A 56 14.46 -8.96 24.02
CA ILE A 56 14.22 -7.69 24.69
C ILE A 56 12.94 -7.81 25.49
N THR A 57 13.02 -7.66 26.80
CA THR A 57 11.86 -7.75 27.70
C THR A 57 11.42 -6.35 28.12
N PHE A 58 10.11 -6.12 28.05
CA PHE A 58 9.44 -4.91 28.51
C PHE A 58 8.54 -5.29 29.68
N LEU A 59 8.90 -4.81 30.87
CA LEU A 59 8.18 -5.06 32.10
C LEU A 59 7.76 -3.74 32.73
N THR A 60 6.63 -3.75 33.43
CA THR A 60 6.17 -2.60 34.19
C THR A 60 6.15 -2.95 35.66
N SER A 61 6.58 -2.02 36.52
CA SER A 61 6.31 -2.12 37.96
C SER A 61 4.78 -2.25 38.19
N PRO A 62 4.33 -2.88 39.29
CA PRO A 62 2.91 -2.99 39.59
C PRO A 62 2.21 -1.63 39.53
N MET A 63 1.19 -1.51 38.69
CA MET A 63 0.40 -0.28 38.55
C MET A 63 -1.10 -0.59 38.49
N PRO A 64 -1.98 0.31 38.96
CA PRO A 64 -3.42 0.15 38.79
C PRO A 64 -3.75 0.12 37.30
N LEU A 65 -4.31 -0.99 36.82
CA LEU A 65 -4.74 -1.11 35.42
C LEU A 65 -6.12 -0.49 35.17
N ARG A 66 -6.95 -0.42 36.22
CA ARG A 66 -8.28 0.20 36.16
C ARG A 66 -8.14 1.72 36.14
N GLY A 67 -8.81 2.39 35.20
CA GLY A 67 -8.66 3.83 34.95
C GLY A 67 -7.54 4.18 33.96
N GLN A 68 -6.79 3.19 33.46
CA GLN A 68 -5.77 3.38 32.42
C GLN A 68 -6.30 3.03 31.02
N GLU A 69 -7.62 2.87 30.87
CA GLU A 69 -8.24 2.44 29.61
C GLU A 69 -8.34 3.52 28.53
N GLY A 70 -8.08 4.78 28.91
CA GLY A 70 -8.18 5.93 28.03
C GLY A 70 -7.40 5.79 26.73
N LEU A 71 -8.03 6.18 25.63
CA LEU A 71 -7.43 6.28 24.31
C LEU A 71 -7.10 7.75 24.01
N ILE A 72 -5.93 7.99 23.42
CA ILE A 72 -5.50 9.30 22.96
C ILE A 72 -5.34 9.31 21.43
N LEU A 73 -5.88 10.35 20.80
CA LEU A 73 -5.87 10.53 19.35
C LEU A 73 -4.49 10.95 18.86
N SER A 74 -3.98 10.30 17.81
CA SER A 74 -2.64 10.52 17.25
C SER A 74 -2.38 11.97 16.82
N SER A 75 -3.39 12.68 16.33
CA SER A 75 -3.28 14.10 15.94
C SER A 75 -2.95 15.04 17.10
N THR A 76 -3.07 14.58 18.35
CA THR A 76 -2.75 15.38 19.55
C THR A 76 -1.36 15.11 20.11
N PHE A 77 -0.60 14.16 19.55
CA PHE A 77 0.68 13.72 20.12
C PHE A 77 1.72 14.84 20.14
N ASN A 78 1.85 15.60 19.04
CA ASN A 78 2.77 16.74 18.94
C ASN A 78 2.49 17.81 19.99
N GLN A 79 1.22 18.12 20.24
CA GLN A 79 0.81 19.11 21.25
C GLN A 79 1.14 18.65 22.69
N ARG A 80 1.28 17.34 22.91
CA ARG A 80 1.54 16.73 24.22
C ARG A 80 2.98 16.22 24.38
N ASN A 81 3.89 16.55 23.45
CA ASN A 81 5.27 16.05 23.43
C ASN A 81 5.37 14.51 23.48
N LEU A 82 4.44 13.81 22.82
CA LEU A 82 4.46 12.36 22.72
C LEU A 82 5.16 11.91 21.41
N PRO A 83 5.79 10.72 21.40
CA PRO A 83 6.44 10.19 20.20
C PRO A 83 5.49 10.01 19.03
N ASP A 84 5.97 10.38 17.85
CA ASP A 84 5.17 10.42 16.62
C ASP A 84 5.04 9.03 15.96
N PHE A 85 3.79 8.69 15.61
CA PHE A 85 3.40 7.49 14.88
C PHE A 85 2.62 7.82 13.58
N GLU A 86 2.67 9.07 13.08
CA GLU A 86 2.05 9.52 11.82
C GLU A 86 2.50 8.71 10.60
N PHE A 87 3.64 8.01 10.69
CA PHE A 87 4.10 7.07 9.65
C PHE A 87 3.11 5.94 9.36
N LEU A 88 2.21 5.63 10.30
CA LEU A 88 1.13 4.66 10.14
C LEU A 88 -0.08 5.22 9.36
N CYS A 89 -0.24 6.54 9.32
CA CYS A 89 -1.39 7.20 8.70
C CYS A 89 -1.29 7.22 7.17
N ASN A 90 -2.45 7.26 6.51
CA ASN A 90 -2.58 7.47 5.07
C ASN A 90 -3.73 8.46 4.78
N LYS A 91 -4.01 8.73 3.49
CA LYS A 91 -5.10 9.65 3.11
C LYS A 91 -6.48 9.21 3.61
N SER A 92 -6.75 7.90 3.64
CA SER A 92 -8.06 7.35 4.05
C SER A 92 -8.22 7.23 5.57
N ASN A 93 -7.13 7.11 6.31
CA ASN A 93 -7.06 6.96 7.76
C ASN A 93 -5.99 7.95 8.29
N PRO A 94 -6.35 9.24 8.39
CA PRO A 94 -5.39 10.30 8.74
C PRO A 94 -5.03 10.31 10.23
N SER A 95 -5.81 9.64 11.07
CA SER A 95 -5.58 9.54 12.51
C SER A 95 -6.10 8.22 13.07
N PHE A 96 -5.60 7.86 14.25
CA PHE A 96 -6.01 6.67 15.01
C PHE A 96 -5.84 6.95 16.51
N SER A 97 -6.31 6.05 17.36
CA SER A 97 -6.19 6.21 18.82
C SER A 97 -5.34 5.09 19.44
N ILE A 98 -4.46 5.45 20.38
CA ILE A 98 -3.61 4.52 21.14
C ILE A 98 -3.93 4.64 22.63
N ASN A 99 -3.72 3.57 23.40
CA ASN A 99 -3.81 3.59 24.85
C ASN A 99 -2.87 4.64 25.47
N GLU A 100 -3.45 5.55 26.26
CA GLU A 100 -2.75 6.70 26.82
C GLU A 100 -1.66 6.29 27.83
N ALA A 101 -1.88 5.24 28.61
CA ALA A 101 -0.89 4.74 29.56
C ALA A 101 0.33 4.15 28.84
N ALA A 102 0.08 3.34 27.81
CA ALA A 102 1.13 2.72 27.00
C ALA A 102 2.01 3.77 26.31
N ILE A 103 1.43 4.79 25.68
CA ILE A 103 2.21 5.83 24.99
C ILE A 103 2.97 6.72 25.97
N LYS A 104 2.44 6.99 27.17
CA LYS A 104 3.16 7.72 28.22
C LYS A 104 4.37 6.94 28.74
N LEU A 105 4.22 5.63 28.96
CA LEU A 105 5.34 4.76 29.35
C LEU A 105 6.40 4.66 28.25
N PHE A 106 5.96 4.58 27.00
CA PHE A 106 6.87 4.64 25.86
C PHE A 106 7.64 5.97 25.81
N ALA A 107 6.94 7.09 26.02
CA ALA A 107 7.55 8.43 26.04
C ALA A 107 8.55 8.61 27.20
N SER A 108 8.29 8.04 28.38
CA SER A 108 9.19 8.17 29.54
C SER A 108 10.56 7.53 29.34
N CYS A 109 10.67 6.57 28.41
CA CYS A 109 11.91 5.85 28.09
C CYS A 109 12.38 6.12 26.65
N PHE A 110 11.93 7.21 26.02
CA PHE A 110 12.13 7.43 24.60
C PHE A 110 13.61 7.48 24.18
N ASP A 111 14.48 8.09 24.98
CA ASP A 111 15.92 8.17 24.68
C ASP A 111 16.60 6.79 24.72
N GLU A 112 16.26 5.97 25.71
CA GLU A 112 16.76 4.59 25.83
C GLU A 112 16.26 3.73 24.64
N LEU A 113 14.99 3.90 24.27
CA LEU A 113 14.40 3.23 23.11
C LEU A 113 15.03 3.67 21.79
N CYS A 114 15.40 4.95 21.65
CA CYS A 114 16.15 5.45 20.50
C CYS A 114 17.49 4.75 20.35
N LEU A 115 18.25 4.59 21.43
CA LEU A 115 19.53 3.89 21.43
C LEU A 115 19.34 2.42 21.03
N LEU A 116 18.37 1.76 21.65
CA LEU A 116 18.05 0.36 21.38
C LEU A 116 17.60 0.11 19.94
N LYS A 117 16.71 0.96 19.40
CA LYS A 117 16.28 0.90 17.99
C LYS A 117 17.47 1.02 17.04
N THR A 118 18.40 1.94 17.34
CA THR A 118 19.58 2.16 16.51
C THR A 118 20.55 0.97 16.54
N GLU A 119 20.76 0.36 17.71
CA GLU A 119 21.57 -0.86 17.85
C GLU A 119 20.99 -2.01 17.04
N ILE A 120 19.68 -2.27 17.18
CA ILE A 120 18.99 -3.34 16.45
C ILE A 120 19.11 -3.14 14.95
N CYS A 121 18.85 -1.93 14.44
CA CYS A 121 18.94 -1.62 13.02
C CYS A 121 20.35 -1.82 12.42
N ARG A 122 21.41 -1.74 13.24
CA ARG A 122 22.79 -2.02 12.82
C ARG A 122 23.14 -3.51 12.89
N SER A 123 22.46 -4.25 13.77
CA SER A 123 22.64 -5.69 13.92
C SER A 123 21.89 -6.47 12.83
N ASN A 124 22.37 -7.67 12.48
CA ASN A 124 21.62 -8.63 11.63
C ASN A 124 21.22 -9.89 12.44
N SER A 125 21.04 -9.73 13.75
CA SER A 125 20.60 -10.78 14.67
C SER A 125 19.10 -11.02 14.55
N LEU A 126 18.64 -12.20 14.98
CA LEU A 126 17.22 -12.41 15.23
C LEU A 126 16.84 -11.62 16.48
N VAL A 127 15.69 -10.97 16.47
CA VAL A 127 15.24 -10.16 17.60
C VAL A 127 13.84 -10.60 18.02
N ILE A 128 13.71 -11.00 19.29
CA ILE A 128 12.43 -11.21 19.95
C ILE A 128 12.20 -10.03 20.88
N ILE A 129 11.02 -9.44 20.76
CA ILE A 129 10.56 -8.35 21.62
C ILE A 129 9.40 -8.93 22.42
N THR A 130 9.46 -8.87 23.74
CA THR A 130 8.43 -9.49 24.58
C THR A 130 8.05 -8.62 25.75
N GLY A 131 6.83 -8.81 26.25
CA GLY A 131 6.35 -8.10 27.41
C GLY A 131 5.08 -8.72 27.97
N HIS A 132 4.84 -8.44 29.25
CA HIS A 132 3.66 -8.90 29.96
C HIS A 132 2.77 -7.72 30.34
N SER A 133 1.45 -7.88 30.24
CA SER A 133 0.48 -6.82 30.58
C SER A 133 0.80 -5.52 29.81
N MET A 134 0.88 -4.37 30.48
CA MET A 134 1.20 -3.07 29.91
C MET A 134 2.61 -3.02 29.28
N GLY A 135 3.56 -3.79 29.79
CA GLY A 135 4.88 -3.95 29.16
C GLY A 135 4.78 -4.53 27.75
N GLY A 136 3.81 -5.43 27.51
CA GLY A 136 3.55 -5.95 26.17
C GLY A 136 2.88 -4.93 25.22
N CYS A 137 2.12 -3.95 25.74
CA CYS A 137 1.68 -2.81 24.92
C CYS A 137 2.89 -1.98 24.47
N VAL A 138 3.80 -1.66 25.38
CA VAL A 138 5.02 -0.90 25.04
C VAL A 138 5.90 -1.68 24.07
N ALA A 139 6.06 -2.99 24.26
CA ALA A 139 6.73 -3.89 23.31
C ALA A 139 6.11 -3.83 21.91
N THR A 140 4.79 -3.77 21.82
CA THR A 140 4.05 -3.65 20.55
C THR A 140 4.31 -2.29 19.89
N LEU A 141 4.23 -1.18 20.65
CA LEU A 141 4.56 0.16 20.14
C LEU A 141 6.01 0.25 19.65
N PHE A 142 6.95 -0.28 20.43
CA PHE A 142 8.37 -0.33 20.06
C PHE A 142 8.58 -1.16 18.79
N THR A 143 7.89 -2.29 18.64
CA THR A 143 7.99 -3.10 17.42
C THR A 143 7.43 -2.36 16.21
N LEU A 144 6.28 -1.70 16.31
CA LEU A 144 5.73 -0.87 15.22
C LEU A 144 6.71 0.25 14.82
N TRP A 145 7.31 0.91 15.80
CA TRP A 145 8.29 1.96 15.57
C TRP A 145 9.61 1.43 15.00
N LEU A 146 10.04 0.23 15.38
CA LEU A 146 11.22 -0.43 14.82
C LEU A 146 10.99 -0.81 13.35
N LEU A 147 9.82 -1.39 13.04
CA LEU A 147 9.45 -1.82 11.69
C LEU A 147 9.45 -0.66 10.67
N GLU A 148 9.14 0.56 11.10
CA GLU A 148 9.24 1.77 10.27
C GLU A 148 10.65 1.99 9.70
N SER A 149 11.70 1.65 10.47
CA SER A 149 13.09 1.85 10.05
C SER A 149 13.74 0.63 9.41
N LEU A 150 13.07 -0.53 9.40
CA LEU A 150 13.63 -1.77 8.87
C LEU A 150 13.20 -2.02 7.42
N ASN A 151 14.18 -2.26 6.56
CA ASN A 151 13.91 -2.83 5.24
C ASN A 151 13.77 -4.36 5.35
N LEU A 152 12.54 -4.85 5.52
CA LEU A 152 12.23 -6.28 5.67
C LEU A 152 12.54 -7.15 4.44
N SER A 153 12.98 -6.57 3.31
CA SER A 153 13.51 -7.34 2.17
C SER A 153 14.98 -7.75 2.36
N LYS A 154 15.69 -7.12 3.30
CA LYS A 154 17.11 -7.34 3.58
C LYS A 154 17.36 -7.75 5.04
N ALA A 155 16.63 -7.15 5.97
CA ALA A 155 16.75 -7.42 7.40
C ALA A 155 15.90 -8.62 7.83
N LYS A 156 16.33 -9.30 8.89
CA LYS A 156 15.50 -10.31 9.57
C LYS A 156 14.32 -9.61 10.26
N ARG A 157 13.14 -10.23 10.20
CA ARG A 157 11.93 -9.71 10.84
C ARG A 157 12.04 -9.85 12.36
N PRO A 158 11.73 -8.81 13.15
CA PRO A 158 11.56 -8.98 14.59
C PRO A 158 10.29 -9.80 14.86
N LEU A 159 10.26 -10.50 16.00
CA LEU A 159 9.08 -11.20 16.49
C LEU A 159 8.67 -10.63 17.85
N CYS A 160 7.53 -9.93 17.89
CA CYS A 160 6.91 -9.42 19.10
C CYS A 160 5.99 -10.48 19.70
N ILE A 161 6.30 -11.00 20.88
CA ILE A 161 5.47 -11.97 21.61
C ILE A 161 5.00 -11.34 22.92
N THR A 162 3.70 -11.12 23.08
CA THR A 162 3.17 -10.48 24.29
C THR A 162 2.27 -11.42 25.07
N PHE A 163 2.22 -11.27 26.40
CA PHE A 163 1.43 -12.12 27.28
C PHE A 163 0.47 -11.27 28.11
N GLY A 164 -0.83 -11.59 28.07
CA GLY A 164 -1.83 -10.91 28.89
C GLY A 164 -1.92 -9.40 28.64
N SER A 165 -1.51 -8.95 27.46
CA SER A 165 -1.50 -7.52 27.15
C SER A 165 -2.90 -7.01 26.84
N PRO A 166 -3.23 -5.81 27.34
CA PRO A 166 -4.48 -5.17 26.95
C PRO A 166 -4.46 -4.70 25.50
N LEU A 167 -5.65 -4.33 25.01
CA LEU A 167 -5.81 -3.74 23.68
C LEU A 167 -5.10 -2.39 23.62
N ILE A 168 -4.32 -2.20 22.55
CA ILE A 168 -3.40 -1.06 22.41
C ILE A 168 -3.98 0.14 21.70
N GLY A 169 -5.01 -0.04 20.87
CA GLY A 169 -5.61 1.05 20.11
C GLY A 169 -6.91 0.65 19.45
N ASP A 170 -7.43 1.57 18.65
CA ASP A 170 -8.75 1.46 18.04
C ASP A 170 -8.74 0.72 16.68
N GLU A 171 -9.91 0.65 16.07
CA GLU A 171 -10.11 0.07 14.74
C GLU A 171 -9.27 0.79 13.66
N HIS A 172 -9.11 2.11 13.78
CA HIS A 172 -8.29 2.89 12.84
C HIS A 172 -6.82 2.50 12.95
N LEU A 173 -6.28 2.30 14.16
CA LEU A 173 -4.92 1.79 14.33
C LEU A 173 -4.76 0.43 13.64
N ARG A 174 -5.73 -0.47 13.81
CA ARG A 174 -5.71 -1.78 13.11
C ARG A 174 -5.71 -1.61 11.60
N LYS A 175 -6.58 -0.75 11.05
CA LYS A 175 -6.63 -0.44 9.61
C LYS A 175 -5.30 0.12 9.12
N CYS A 176 -4.65 1.00 9.87
CA CYS A 176 -3.34 1.57 9.55
C CYS A 176 -2.24 0.50 9.53
N VAL A 177 -2.14 -0.35 10.57
CA VAL A 177 -1.12 -1.41 10.64
C VAL A 177 -1.35 -2.49 9.56
N SER A 178 -2.61 -2.81 9.26
CA SER A 178 -2.97 -3.86 8.28
C SER A 178 -2.60 -3.51 6.84
N GLN A 179 -2.34 -2.22 6.56
CA GLN A 179 -1.83 -1.77 5.24
C GLN A 179 -0.41 -2.25 4.98
N PHE A 180 0.34 -2.64 6.02
CA PHE A 180 1.67 -3.20 5.90
C PHE A 180 1.59 -4.75 5.96
N PRO A 181 1.47 -5.44 4.81
CA PRO A 181 1.15 -6.88 4.78
C PRO A 181 2.21 -7.76 5.45
N ASN A 182 3.44 -7.26 5.57
CA ASN A 182 4.54 -7.99 6.21
C ASN A 182 4.61 -7.77 7.72
N TRP A 183 3.96 -6.72 8.26
CA TRP A 183 4.10 -6.35 9.67
C TRP A 183 3.25 -7.22 10.57
N THR A 184 2.05 -7.61 10.14
CA THR A 184 1.15 -8.49 10.92
C THR A 184 1.81 -9.80 11.31
N SER A 185 2.70 -10.34 10.47
CA SER A 185 3.49 -11.56 10.76
C SER A 185 4.55 -11.39 11.85
N CYS A 186 4.79 -10.16 12.33
CA CYS A 186 5.76 -9.85 13.37
C CYS A 186 5.15 -9.85 14.77
N PHE A 187 3.84 -10.10 14.93
CA PHE A 187 3.15 -10.01 16.22
C PHE A 187 2.46 -11.32 16.60
N LEU A 188 2.65 -11.74 17.84
CA LEU A 188 1.99 -12.87 18.47
C LEU A 188 1.50 -12.44 19.86
N HIS A 189 0.18 -12.33 20.03
CA HIS A 189 -0.44 -11.95 21.30
C HIS A 189 -1.02 -13.19 21.98
N VAL A 190 -0.46 -13.55 23.14
CA VAL A 190 -0.86 -14.70 23.94
C VAL A 190 -1.81 -14.22 25.03
N ALA A 191 -3.01 -14.78 25.08
CA ALA A 191 -4.04 -14.43 26.05
C ALA A 191 -4.69 -15.69 26.63
N SER A 192 -5.02 -15.63 27.92
CA SER A 192 -5.74 -16.68 28.64
C SER A 192 -7.18 -16.24 28.91
N ILE A 193 -8.13 -17.16 28.82
CA ILE A 193 -9.53 -16.86 29.19
C ILE A 193 -9.68 -16.60 30.69
N GLN A 194 -8.73 -17.08 31.51
CA GLN A 194 -8.67 -16.83 32.95
C GLN A 194 -7.96 -15.52 33.30
N ASP A 195 -7.29 -14.85 32.34
CA ASP A 195 -6.62 -13.58 32.57
C ASP A 195 -7.61 -12.42 32.37
N PRO A 196 -7.87 -11.58 33.38
CA PRO A 196 -8.76 -10.44 33.25
C PRO A 196 -8.13 -9.27 32.48
N VAL A 197 -6.80 -9.19 32.37
CA VAL A 197 -6.12 -7.99 31.85
C VAL A 197 -6.45 -7.69 30.39
N PRO A 198 -6.45 -8.66 29.45
CA PRO A 198 -6.85 -8.41 28.07
C PRO A 198 -8.29 -7.88 27.94
N LYS A 199 -9.15 -8.15 28.93
CA LYS A 199 -10.59 -7.81 28.90
C LYS A 199 -10.88 -6.41 29.42
N LEU A 200 -9.98 -5.80 30.21
CA LEU A 200 -10.21 -4.52 30.89
C LEU A 200 -10.61 -3.39 29.93
N PHE A 201 -10.09 -3.43 28.71
CA PHE A 201 -10.18 -2.33 27.74
C PHE A 201 -11.34 -2.52 26.73
N LEU A 202 -12.13 -3.59 26.88
CA LEU A 202 -13.25 -3.89 25.99
C LEU A 202 -14.45 -2.96 26.16
N SER A 203 -14.72 -2.49 27.38
CA SER A 203 -15.91 -1.69 27.70
C SER A 203 -15.89 -0.31 27.03
N GLN A 204 -14.72 0.30 26.90
CA GLN A 204 -14.55 1.58 26.20
C GLN A 204 -14.54 1.42 24.68
N ILE A 205 -14.03 0.29 24.17
CA ILE A 205 -13.99 0.01 22.74
C ILE A 205 -15.37 -0.38 22.21
N GLN A 206 -16.22 -1.03 23.02
CA GLN A 206 -17.60 -1.39 22.65
C GLN A 206 -18.46 -0.19 22.22
N LEU A 207 -18.20 1.01 22.76
CA LEU A 207 -18.89 2.25 22.38
C LEU A 207 -18.43 2.82 21.03
N LEU A 208 -17.32 2.32 20.48
CA LEU A 208 -16.69 2.76 19.23
C LEU A 208 -16.76 1.69 18.12
N LEU A 209 -17.50 0.59 18.33
CA LEU A 209 -17.55 -0.51 17.37
C LEU A 209 -18.41 -0.20 16.16
N GLU A 210 -17.80 -0.36 14.98
CA GLU A 210 -18.53 -0.55 13.73
C GLU A 210 -19.43 -1.80 13.79
N PRO A 211 -20.49 -1.88 12.97
CA PRO A 211 -21.49 -2.97 12.98
C PRO A 211 -20.98 -4.39 12.68
N ASP A 212 -19.66 -4.61 12.59
CA ASP A 212 -19.03 -5.90 12.28
C ASP A 212 -17.69 -6.07 13.04
N PRO A 213 -17.72 -6.30 14.36
CA PRO A 213 -16.53 -6.40 15.19
C PRO A 213 -15.67 -7.63 14.83
N ASP A 214 -14.36 -7.49 15.01
CA ASP A 214 -13.38 -8.55 14.74
C ASP A 214 -13.62 -9.81 15.59
N SER A 215 -13.27 -10.96 15.01
CA SER A 215 -13.46 -12.26 15.65
C SER A 215 -12.65 -12.39 16.95
N ILE A 216 -11.45 -11.79 17.02
CA ILE A 216 -10.61 -11.76 18.22
C ILE A 216 -11.27 -10.89 19.28
N LEU A 217 -11.79 -9.73 18.92
CA LEU A 217 -12.45 -8.82 19.86
C LEU A 217 -13.70 -9.46 20.47
N MET A 218 -14.47 -10.18 19.67
CA MET A 218 -15.61 -10.96 20.14
C MET A 218 -15.16 -12.13 21.03
N LEU A 219 -14.11 -12.87 20.68
CA LEU A 219 -13.56 -13.90 21.57
C LEU A 219 -13.20 -13.36 22.95
N VAL A 220 -12.55 -12.19 23.03
CA VAL A 220 -12.20 -11.58 24.33
C VAL A 220 -13.46 -11.10 25.07
N ALA A 221 -14.47 -10.56 24.35
CA ALA A 221 -15.74 -10.11 24.93
C ALA A 221 -16.67 -11.25 25.38
N ALA A 222 -16.62 -12.41 24.73
CA ALA A 222 -17.33 -13.62 25.14
C ALA A 222 -16.99 -14.02 26.57
N ASN A 223 -15.72 -13.80 26.92
CA ASN A 223 -15.10 -14.23 28.16
C ASN A 223 -15.29 -13.24 29.32
N SER A 224 -15.94 -12.08 29.12
CA SER A 224 -16.09 -11.03 30.15
C SER A 224 -17.46 -11.04 30.86
N GLN A 225 -18.43 -11.81 30.40
CA GLN A 225 -19.80 -11.84 30.93
C GLN A 225 -19.97 -12.70 32.21
N GLY A 226 -18.91 -13.35 32.71
CA GLY A 226 -19.00 -14.38 33.76
C GLY A 226 -18.54 -13.99 35.17
N ASP A 227 -17.88 -12.85 35.39
CA ASP A 227 -17.23 -12.60 36.69
C ASP A 227 -17.30 -11.10 37.08
N GLN A 228 -18.40 -10.71 37.73
CA GLN A 228 -18.56 -9.39 38.37
C GLN A 228 -18.36 -9.45 39.89
N THR A 229 -17.58 -10.41 40.39
CA THR A 229 -17.35 -10.57 41.83
C THR A 229 -15.87 -10.56 42.17
N GLN A 230 -15.19 -9.43 41.98
CA GLN A 230 -13.98 -9.14 42.76
C GLN A 230 -14.01 -7.71 43.31
N ASP A 231 -13.76 -7.64 44.61
CA ASP A 231 -13.73 -6.48 45.51
C ASP A 231 -12.84 -5.35 44.95
N PRO A 232 -13.29 -4.08 44.91
CA PRO A 232 -12.58 -2.95 44.30
C PRO A 232 -11.17 -2.65 44.85
N ASN A 233 -10.75 -3.27 45.96
CA ASN A 233 -9.48 -3.00 46.64
C ASN A 233 -8.39 -4.08 46.46
N VAL A 234 -8.62 -5.13 45.67
CA VAL A 234 -7.58 -6.14 45.40
C VAL A 234 -6.96 -5.85 44.03
N GLY A 235 -5.70 -5.44 44.02
CA GLY A 235 -4.93 -5.28 42.77
C GLY A 235 -5.00 -6.56 41.94
N ILE A 236 -5.23 -6.45 40.63
CA ILE A 236 -5.33 -7.59 39.72
C ILE A 236 -4.07 -8.45 39.85
N GLN A 237 -4.22 -9.65 40.40
CA GLN A 237 -3.11 -10.59 40.58
C GLN A 237 -2.61 -11.02 39.19
N PHE A 238 -1.31 -10.83 38.94
CA PHE A 238 -0.70 -11.16 37.66
C PHE A 238 -0.85 -12.65 37.33
N PHE A 239 -1.42 -12.95 36.16
CA PHE A 239 -1.61 -14.32 35.67
C PHE A 239 -0.27 -14.93 35.23
N ASP A 240 0.04 -16.16 35.69
CA ASP A 240 1.27 -16.87 35.34
C ASP A 240 1.04 -17.78 34.11
N TYR A 241 1.40 -17.27 32.93
CA TYR A 241 1.28 -18.02 31.68
C TYR A 241 2.15 -19.30 31.65
N GLY A 242 3.18 -19.41 32.48
CA GLY A 242 4.06 -20.59 32.53
C GLY A 242 3.32 -21.84 32.99
N GLN A 243 2.34 -21.67 33.89
CA GLN A 243 1.49 -22.76 34.37
C GLN A 243 0.57 -23.31 33.27
N LEU A 244 0.29 -22.54 32.22
CA LEU A 244 -0.47 -22.99 31.06
C LEU A 244 0.43 -23.57 29.95
N LEU A 245 1.55 -22.91 29.66
CA LEU A 245 2.38 -23.21 28.50
C LEU A 245 2.99 -24.62 28.57
N GLU A 246 3.47 -25.06 29.73
CA GLU A 246 4.10 -26.38 29.87
C GLU A 246 3.11 -27.55 29.69
N PRO A 247 1.94 -27.58 30.37
CA PRO A 247 0.92 -28.59 30.09
C PRO A 247 0.44 -28.60 28.64
N LEU A 248 0.27 -27.42 28.04
CA LEU A 248 -0.17 -27.30 26.63
C LEU A 248 0.89 -27.81 25.66
N LYS A 249 2.18 -27.53 25.91
CA LYS A 249 3.31 -28.08 25.16
C LYS A 249 3.31 -29.61 25.21
N HIS A 250 3.16 -30.19 26.40
CA HIS A 250 3.08 -31.65 26.56
C HIS A 250 1.88 -32.24 25.79
N LYS A 251 0.69 -31.64 25.92
CA LYS A 251 -0.50 -32.06 25.16
C LYS A 251 -0.28 -32.02 23.65
N ALA A 252 0.34 -30.96 23.14
CA ALA A 252 0.64 -30.82 21.71
C ALA A 252 1.56 -31.94 21.18
N PHE A 253 2.53 -32.41 21.98
CA PHE A 253 3.38 -33.56 21.61
C PHE A 253 2.65 -34.90 21.62
N CYS A 254 1.71 -35.10 22.55
CA CYS A 254 1.02 -36.38 22.74
C CYS A 254 -0.10 -36.66 21.72
N LYS A 255 -0.37 -35.78 20.74
CA LYS A 255 -1.47 -35.87 19.75
C LYS A 255 -2.88 -35.99 20.35
N ASP A 256 -3.03 -35.77 21.65
CA ASP A 256 -4.28 -35.98 22.41
C ASP A 256 -5.21 -34.76 22.35
N VAL A 257 -5.17 -33.99 21.25
CA VAL A 257 -5.27 -32.54 21.44
C VAL A 257 -6.71 -32.01 21.42
N PHE A 258 -7.65 -32.60 20.68
CA PHE A 258 -9.01 -32.04 20.63
C PHE A 258 -10.06 -33.13 20.45
N GLU A 259 -11.00 -33.25 21.40
CA GLU A 259 -12.23 -34.00 21.18
C GLU A 259 -12.98 -33.33 20.02
N LEU A 260 -13.28 -34.09 18.97
CA LEU A 260 -14.09 -33.61 17.84
C LEU A 260 -15.47 -33.24 18.38
N ALA A 261 -15.72 -31.94 18.52
CA ALA A 261 -17.06 -31.42 18.71
C ALA A 261 -17.89 -31.76 17.46
N GLU A 262 -19.18 -32.05 17.65
CA GLU A 262 -20.14 -32.58 16.68
C GLU A 262 -19.94 -32.23 15.19
N SER A 263 -20.26 -33.20 14.34
CA SER A 263 -20.19 -33.13 12.88
C SER A 263 -21.16 -32.09 12.29
N ASP A 264 -20.70 -30.85 12.04
CA ASP A 264 -21.35 -29.95 11.07
C ASP A 264 -21.01 -30.39 9.64
N ARG A 265 -21.97 -30.24 8.71
CA ARG A 265 -21.79 -30.61 7.29
C ARG A 265 -20.90 -29.61 6.53
N VAL A 266 -20.72 -28.40 7.07
CA VAL A 266 -19.86 -27.37 6.49
C VAL A 266 -18.46 -27.44 7.12
N PRO A 267 -17.39 -27.79 6.37
CA PRO A 267 -16.06 -28.03 6.94
C PRO A 267 -15.46 -26.82 7.69
N LEU A 268 -15.63 -25.60 7.16
CA LEU A 268 -15.16 -24.38 7.81
C LEU A 268 -15.82 -24.19 9.18
N LYS A 269 -17.14 -24.31 9.22
CA LYS A 269 -17.94 -24.19 10.44
C LYS A 269 -17.58 -25.26 11.46
N ALA A 270 -17.44 -26.52 11.04
CA ALA A 270 -16.98 -27.62 11.89
C ALA A 270 -15.59 -27.32 12.51
N SER A 271 -14.66 -26.79 11.70
CA SER A 271 -13.32 -26.42 12.20
C SER A 271 -13.36 -25.27 13.22
N ILE A 272 -14.23 -24.28 13.02
CA ILE A 272 -14.45 -23.18 13.97
C ILE A 272 -15.08 -23.69 15.26
N ILE A 273 -16.10 -24.54 15.18
CA ILE A 273 -16.75 -25.15 16.35
C ILE A 273 -15.72 -25.94 17.16
N THR A 274 -14.87 -26.72 16.50
CA THR A 274 -13.80 -27.50 17.16
C THR A 274 -12.81 -26.57 17.88
N GLN A 275 -12.43 -25.44 17.25
CA GLN A 275 -11.58 -24.43 17.89
C GLN A 275 -12.23 -23.79 19.12
N LEU A 276 -13.51 -23.46 19.04
CA LEU A 276 -14.24 -22.88 20.16
C LEU A 276 -14.40 -23.90 21.30
N ALA A 277 -14.69 -25.16 20.99
CA ALA A 277 -14.74 -26.23 21.98
C ALA A 277 -13.38 -26.44 22.67
N ALA A 278 -12.26 -26.27 21.96
CA ALA A 278 -10.93 -26.30 22.54
C ALA A 278 -10.66 -25.15 23.53
N ILE A 279 -11.24 -23.97 23.28
CA ILE A 279 -11.05 -22.77 24.11
C ILE A 279 -12.01 -22.79 25.31
N PHE A 280 -13.29 -23.07 25.10
CA PHE A 280 -14.36 -22.94 26.09
C PHE A 280 -14.77 -24.28 26.75
N GLY A 281 -14.30 -25.41 26.23
CA GLY A 281 -14.74 -26.75 26.60
C GLY A 281 -15.91 -27.27 25.75
N VAL A 282 -16.10 -28.59 25.73
CA VAL A 282 -17.22 -29.25 25.02
C VAL A 282 -18.53 -28.99 25.78
N PRO A 283 -19.63 -28.59 25.10
CA PRO A 283 -20.90 -28.26 25.76
C PRO A 283 -21.60 -29.52 26.28
N GLN A 284 -21.23 -29.98 27.48
CA GLN A 284 -21.98 -31.02 28.21
C GLN A 284 -22.71 -30.49 29.44
N SER A 285 -22.49 -29.23 29.85
CA SER A 285 -23.08 -28.64 31.07
C SER A 285 -24.16 -27.59 30.80
N GLN A 286 -25.20 -27.57 31.65
CA GLN A 286 -26.34 -26.63 31.59
C GLN A 286 -25.95 -25.14 31.57
N ALA A 287 -24.74 -24.78 32.05
CA ALA A 287 -24.22 -23.41 32.04
C ALA A 287 -23.86 -22.89 30.62
N LEU A 288 -23.39 -23.76 29.73
CA LEU A 288 -23.05 -23.38 28.34
C LEU A 288 -24.28 -23.32 27.43
N GLN A 289 -25.42 -23.91 27.83
CA GLN A 289 -26.69 -23.79 27.10
C GLN A 289 -27.24 -22.35 27.08
N GLN A 290 -26.98 -21.56 28.12
CA GLN A 290 -27.37 -20.13 28.16
C GLN A 290 -26.49 -19.23 27.28
N GLN A 291 -25.26 -19.66 26.98
CA GLN A 291 -24.31 -18.92 26.12
C GLN A 291 -24.45 -19.26 24.61
N GLN A 292 -25.30 -20.21 24.25
CA GLN A 292 -25.52 -20.67 22.86
C GLN A 292 -25.84 -19.55 21.85
N PRO A 293 -26.68 -18.53 22.15
CA PRO A 293 -26.94 -17.45 21.19
C PRO A 293 -25.68 -16.66 20.83
N TYR A 294 -24.79 -16.45 21.82
CA TYR A 294 -23.55 -15.72 21.63
C TYR A 294 -22.51 -16.52 20.84
N ILE A 295 -22.33 -17.81 21.17
CA ILE A 295 -21.41 -18.70 20.46
C ILE A 295 -21.81 -18.80 18.98
N ASN A 296 -23.10 -18.85 18.68
CA ASN A 296 -23.59 -18.85 17.29
C ASN A 296 -23.27 -17.55 16.54
N ILE A 297 -23.37 -16.39 17.20
CA ILE A 297 -22.95 -15.10 16.63
C ILE A 297 -21.45 -15.11 16.35
N LEU A 298 -20.66 -15.62 17.29
CA LEU A 298 -19.20 -15.72 17.16
C LEU A 298 -18.80 -16.63 15.98
N ILE A 299 -19.41 -17.80 15.86
CA ILE A 299 -19.21 -18.72 14.72
C ILE A 299 -19.47 -18.00 13.40
N LYS A 300 -20.62 -17.34 13.28
CA LYS A 300 -21.01 -16.62 12.06
C LYS A 300 -20.01 -15.51 11.70
N ASN A 301 -19.49 -14.78 12.68
CA ASN A 301 -18.51 -13.73 12.47
C ASN A 301 -17.14 -14.30 12.08
N MET A 302 -16.69 -15.39 12.71
CA MET A 302 -15.47 -16.11 12.35
C MET A 302 -15.56 -16.66 10.93
N GLU A 303 -16.69 -17.25 10.53
CA GLU A 303 -16.94 -17.67 9.15
C GLU A 303 -16.85 -16.48 8.18
N LYS A 304 -17.54 -15.38 8.48
CA LYS A 304 -17.49 -14.16 7.67
C LYS A 304 -16.06 -13.63 7.52
N HIS A 305 -15.28 -13.64 8.60
CA HIS A 305 -13.89 -13.20 8.60
C HIS A 305 -13.00 -14.11 7.75
N GLU A 306 -13.11 -15.43 7.90
CA GLU A 306 -12.38 -16.40 7.07
C GLU A 306 -12.74 -16.27 5.58
N TYR A 307 -14.02 -16.06 5.26
CA TYR A 307 -14.44 -15.76 3.89
C TYR A 307 -13.83 -14.45 3.37
N LYS A 308 -13.79 -13.39 4.18
CA LYS A 308 -13.14 -12.13 3.80
C LYS A 308 -11.65 -12.35 3.51
N LEU A 309 -10.93 -13.10 4.35
CA LEU A 309 -9.52 -13.43 4.14
C LEU A 309 -9.31 -14.28 2.88
N ALA A 310 -10.17 -15.27 2.63
CA ALA A 310 -10.11 -16.08 1.40
C ALA A 310 -10.35 -15.23 0.14
N ILE A 311 -11.29 -14.28 0.19
CA ILE A 311 -11.53 -13.32 -0.88
C ILE A 311 -10.29 -12.43 -1.08
N GLN A 312 -9.66 -11.93 -0.01
CA GLN A 312 -8.43 -11.15 -0.10
C GLN A 312 -7.27 -11.96 -0.71
N LYS A 313 -7.04 -13.21 -0.26
CA LYS A 313 -6.04 -14.11 -0.87
C LYS A 313 -6.29 -14.32 -2.37
N THR A 314 -7.56 -14.48 -2.74
CA THR A 314 -7.97 -14.61 -4.15
C THR A 314 -7.70 -13.32 -4.92
N LYS A 315 -7.96 -12.14 -4.34
CA LYS A 315 -7.60 -10.84 -4.93
C LYS A 315 -6.09 -10.73 -5.17
N THR A 316 -5.24 -11.14 -4.22
CA THR A 316 -3.77 -11.12 -4.40
C THR A 316 -3.30 -12.09 -5.49
N SER A 317 -3.84 -13.32 -5.53
CA SER A 317 -3.57 -14.27 -6.63
C SER A 317 -4.06 -13.74 -7.97
N ASN A 318 -5.20 -13.07 -7.99
CA ASN A 318 -5.76 -12.45 -9.18
C ASN A 318 -4.95 -11.22 -9.61
N ALA A 319 -4.23 -10.53 -8.71
CA ALA A 319 -3.36 -9.41 -9.07
C ALA A 319 -2.21 -9.84 -10.00
N ALA A 320 -1.61 -11.01 -9.78
CA ALA A 320 -0.59 -11.58 -10.68
C ALA A 320 -1.17 -11.93 -12.05
N LYS A 321 -2.39 -12.51 -12.07
CA LYS A 321 -3.12 -12.79 -13.32
C LYS A 321 -3.50 -11.50 -14.07
N LYS A 322 -4.06 -10.51 -13.35
CA LYS A 322 -4.39 -9.17 -13.83
C LYS A 322 -3.16 -8.52 -14.47
N LEU A 323 -1.98 -8.60 -13.83
CA LEU A 323 -0.75 -8.06 -14.41
C LEU A 323 -0.38 -8.71 -15.74
N ASN A 324 -0.56 -10.02 -15.91
CA ASN A 324 -0.33 -10.69 -17.19
C ASN A 324 -1.37 -10.27 -18.23
N ASP A 325 -2.64 -10.17 -17.86
CA ASP A 325 -3.71 -9.70 -18.75
C ASP A 325 -3.45 -8.25 -19.22
N ILE A 326 -2.93 -7.39 -18.33
CA ILE A 326 -2.51 -6.02 -18.65
C ILE A 326 -1.33 -6.01 -19.62
N LYS A 327 -0.31 -6.84 -19.43
CA LYS A 327 0.80 -6.97 -20.39
C LYS A 327 0.32 -7.42 -21.76
N VAL A 328 -0.57 -8.41 -21.80
CA VAL A 328 -1.18 -8.89 -23.05
C VAL A 328 -1.94 -7.75 -23.74
N SER A 329 -2.69 -6.96 -22.98
CA SER A 329 -3.43 -5.80 -23.51
C SER A 329 -2.49 -4.72 -24.07
N MET A 330 -1.35 -4.46 -23.42
CA MET A 330 -0.31 -3.56 -23.94
C MET A 330 0.31 -4.09 -25.25
N VAL A 331 0.61 -5.39 -25.35
CA VAL A 331 1.15 -6.00 -26.58
C VAL A 331 0.18 -5.86 -27.74
N TYR A 332 -1.13 -6.05 -27.51
CA TYR A 332 -2.12 -5.83 -28.56
C TYR A 332 -2.20 -4.37 -29.02
N LEU A 333 -1.98 -3.39 -28.12
CA LEU A 333 -1.88 -1.99 -28.52
C LEU A 333 -0.62 -1.69 -29.32
N GLU A 334 0.51 -2.31 -28.99
CA GLU A 334 1.74 -2.21 -29.77
C GLU A 334 1.53 -2.77 -31.19
N TRP A 335 0.82 -3.90 -31.31
CA TRP A 335 0.42 -4.44 -32.61
C TRP A 335 -0.54 -3.53 -33.38
N TYR A 336 -1.51 -2.94 -32.71
CA TYR A 336 -2.40 -1.94 -33.30
C TYR A 336 -1.61 -0.72 -33.81
N LYS A 337 -0.64 -0.24 -33.02
CA LYS A 337 0.28 0.82 -33.44
C LYS A 337 1.09 0.44 -34.67
N LYS A 338 1.61 -0.79 -34.72
CA LYS A 338 2.35 -1.29 -35.89
C LYS A 338 1.47 -1.40 -37.15
N ASP A 339 0.25 -1.93 -37.03
CA ASP A 339 -0.70 -2.03 -38.15
C ASP A 339 -1.06 -0.63 -38.68
N SER A 340 -1.41 0.30 -37.80
CA SER A 340 -1.74 1.68 -38.20
C SER A 340 -0.57 2.43 -38.87
N LYS A 341 0.68 2.15 -38.46
CA LYS A 341 1.88 2.68 -39.11
C LYS A 341 2.05 2.13 -40.52
N SER A 342 1.82 0.83 -40.72
CA SER A 342 1.89 0.20 -42.05
C SER A 342 0.88 0.76 -43.06
N ARG A 343 -0.19 1.40 -42.55
CA ARG A 343 -1.23 2.07 -43.34
C ARG A 343 -0.94 3.56 -43.59
N GLU A 344 0.19 4.08 -43.11
CA GLU A 344 0.53 5.51 -43.14
C GLU A 344 -0.47 6.44 -42.42
N ILE A 345 -1.21 5.92 -41.44
CA ILE A 345 -2.22 6.69 -40.68
C ILE A 345 -1.73 7.04 -39.28
N GLY A 346 -1.15 6.06 -38.57
CA GLY A 346 -0.82 6.20 -37.16
C GLY A 346 -2.02 5.89 -36.25
N TYR A 347 -1.71 5.38 -35.06
CA TYR A 347 -2.71 4.73 -34.19
C TYR A 347 -3.71 5.70 -33.57
N TYR A 348 -3.28 6.94 -33.30
CA TYR A 348 -4.13 8.03 -32.86
C TYR A 348 -5.23 8.32 -33.88
N ASP A 349 -4.84 8.63 -35.12
CA ASP A 349 -5.76 8.98 -36.21
C ASP A 349 -6.64 7.80 -36.62
N MET A 350 -6.08 6.59 -36.64
CA MET A 350 -6.85 5.36 -36.91
C MET A 350 -7.95 5.17 -35.87
N TYR A 351 -7.61 5.36 -34.58
CA TYR A 351 -8.55 5.19 -33.48
C TYR A 351 -9.62 6.31 -33.44
N LYS A 352 -9.23 7.57 -33.64
CA LYS A 352 -10.17 8.71 -33.68
C LYS A 352 -11.26 8.48 -34.73
N ASN A 353 -10.86 7.98 -35.89
CA ASN A 353 -11.76 7.74 -37.02
C ASN A 353 -12.66 6.50 -36.86
N LYS A 354 -12.29 5.51 -36.01
CA LYS A 354 -13.02 4.25 -35.75
C LYS A 354 -13.55 3.55 -37.02
N ARG A 355 -12.68 3.32 -38.02
CA ARG A 355 -13.06 2.76 -39.34
C ARG A 355 -12.76 1.27 -39.50
N TYR A 356 -12.05 0.64 -38.57
CA TYR A 356 -11.53 -0.71 -38.73
C TYR A 356 -12.04 -1.63 -37.62
N ARG A 357 -12.16 -2.94 -37.92
CA ARG A 357 -12.58 -3.96 -36.93
C ARG A 357 -11.60 -4.06 -35.75
N SER A 358 -10.32 -3.76 -35.97
CA SER A 358 -9.30 -3.68 -34.93
C SER A 358 -9.66 -2.69 -33.82
N ASP A 359 -10.39 -1.63 -34.15
CA ASP A 359 -10.71 -0.53 -33.23
C ASP A 359 -11.67 -1.01 -32.12
N ILE A 360 -12.50 -2.02 -32.41
CA ILE A 360 -13.39 -2.67 -31.43
C ILE A 360 -12.56 -3.36 -30.34
N ASN A 361 -11.49 -4.06 -30.73
CA ASN A 361 -10.62 -4.76 -29.77
C ASN A 361 -9.82 -3.75 -28.92
N VAL A 362 -9.39 -2.63 -29.52
CA VAL A 362 -8.66 -1.57 -28.80
C VAL A 362 -9.49 -0.97 -27.68
N GLU A 363 -10.80 -0.78 -27.87
CA GLU A 363 -11.71 -0.28 -26.82
C GLU A 363 -11.72 -1.21 -25.59
N GLU A 364 -11.73 -2.52 -25.81
CA GLU A 364 -11.67 -3.51 -24.73
C GLU A 364 -10.34 -3.45 -23.97
N TYR A 365 -9.22 -3.41 -24.70
CA TYR A 365 -7.89 -3.30 -24.10
C TYR A 365 -7.72 -2.00 -23.32
N LYS A 366 -8.19 -0.89 -23.89
CA LYS A 366 -8.22 0.42 -23.26
C LYS A 366 -8.94 0.37 -21.92
N LYS A 367 -10.15 -0.18 -21.88
CA LYS A 367 -10.93 -0.31 -20.64
C LYS A 367 -10.19 -1.13 -19.58
N LYS A 368 -9.60 -2.27 -19.96
CA LYS A 368 -8.82 -3.13 -19.03
C LYS A 368 -7.63 -2.39 -18.44
N LEU A 369 -6.87 -1.69 -19.29
CA LEU A 369 -5.69 -0.92 -18.88
C LEU A 369 -6.07 0.26 -17.99
N SER A 370 -7.08 1.03 -18.37
CA SER A 370 -7.56 2.17 -17.58
C SER A 370 -7.98 1.76 -16.18
N ASN A 371 -8.80 0.71 -16.05
CA ASN A 371 -9.24 0.22 -14.74
C ASN A 371 -8.04 -0.19 -13.88
N TYR A 372 -7.09 -0.94 -14.44
CA TYR A 372 -5.91 -1.36 -13.69
C TYR A 372 -5.04 -0.20 -13.20
N TRP A 373 -4.77 0.78 -14.06
CA TRP A 373 -3.90 1.90 -13.70
C TRP A 373 -4.59 2.90 -12.78
N GLN A 374 -5.92 3.07 -12.89
CA GLN A 374 -6.70 3.83 -11.90
C GLN A 374 -6.62 3.17 -10.53
N ASP A 375 -6.92 1.86 -10.44
CA ASP A 375 -6.81 1.10 -9.18
C ASP A 375 -5.39 1.20 -8.59
N SER A 376 -4.35 1.09 -9.44
CA SER A 376 -2.95 1.11 -9.00
C SER A 376 -2.52 2.49 -8.49
N VAL A 377 -3.01 3.56 -9.11
CA VAL A 377 -2.76 4.94 -8.66
C VAL A 377 -3.46 5.20 -7.33
N GLU A 378 -4.71 4.76 -7.18
CA GLU A 378 -5.48 4.90 -5.94
C GLU A 378 -4.83 4.11 -4.79
N GLU A 379 -4.35 2.88 -5.05
CA GLU A 379 -3.62 2.09 -4.06
C GLU A 379 -2.38 2.84 -3.55
N VAL A 380 -1.62 3.49 -4.44
CA VAL A 380 -0.42 4.24 -4.04
C VAL A 380 -0.75 5.54 -3.32
N GLU A 381 -1.78 6.27 -3.73
CA GLU A 381 -2.23 7.46 -2.99
C GLU A 381 -2.68 7.14 -1.57
N ASN A 382 -3.15 5.91 -1.35
CA ASN A 382 -3.57 5.40 -0.05
C ASN A 382 -2.46 4.66 0.70
N LYS A 383 -1.20 4.74 0.28
CA LYS A 383 -0.08 4.19 1.07
C LYS A 383 0.27 5.07 2.27
N PRO A 384 0.83 4.46 3.34
CA PRO A 384 1.31 5.19 4.51
C PRO A 384 2.38 6.23 4.16
N GLN A 385 2.36 7.38 4.84
CA GLN A 385 3.14 8.57 4.48
C GLN A 385 4.65 8.36 4.33
N LYS A 386 5.26 7.46 5.14
CA LYS A 386 6.72 7.23 5.15
C LYS A 386 7.20 6.02 4.34
N GLU A 387 6.32 5.21 3.76
CA GLU A 387 6.75 4.12 2.84
C GLU A 387 7.25 4.67 1.48
N GLY A 388 7.24 6.00 1.33
CA GLY A 388 7.55 6.71 0.11
C GLY A 388 6.38 6.56 -0.86
N ALA A 389 5.82 7.69 -1.28
CA ALA A 389 4.94 7.76 -2.45
C ALA A 389 5.64 7.29 -3.75
N ALA A 390 6.91 6.87 -3.67
CA ALA A 390 7.67 6.25 -4.73
C ALA A 390 7.02 4.91 -5.13
N PHE A 391 6.12 5.01 -6.11
CA PHE A 391 5.85 3.94 -7.06
C PHE A 391 7.18 3.24 -7.37
N ARG A 392 7.41 1.97 -6.94
CA ARG A 392 8.74 1.34 -7.10
C ARG A 392 9.18 1.52 -8.55
N THR A 393 10.44 1.87 -8.82
CA THR A 393 10.93 2.29 -10.14
C THR A 393 10.45 1.39 -11.30
N ARG A 394 10.36 0.07 -11.07
CA ARG A 394 9.81 -0.91 -12.04
C ARG A 394 8.35 -0.65 -12.43
N TRP A 395 7.51 -0.33 -11.46
CA TRP A 395 6.10 -0.01 -11.69
C TRP A 395 5.96 1.35 -12.39
N LEU A 396 6.85 2.30 -12.08
CA LEU A 396 6.78 3.65 -12.62
C LEU A 396 7.00 3.64 -14.13
N MET A 397 8.00 2.87 -14.59
CA MET A 397 8.24 2.66 -16.03
C MET A 397 7.04 2.04 -16.75
N GLY A 398 6.36 1.08 -16.11
CA GLY A 398 5.12 0.50 -16.64
C GLY A 398 4.02 1.55 -16.78
N GLY A 399 3.86 2.41 -15.77
CA GLY A 399 2.86 3.49 -15.75
C GLY A 399 3.16 4.57 -16.77
N THR A 400 4.43 4.92 -16.96
CA THR A 400 4.89 5.82 -18.02
C THR A 400 4.57 5.27 -19.40
N THR A 401 4.87 4.00 -19.65
CA THR A 401 4.58 3.35 -20.94
C THR A 401 3.07 3.32 -21.21
N TYR A 402 2.27 2.98 -20.20
CA TYR A 402 0.82 3.07 -20.27
C TYR A 402 0.37 4.49 -20.61
N ARG A 403 0.80 5.51 -19.85
CA ARG A 403 0.43 6.91 -20.09
C ARG A 403 0.73 7.33 -21.53
N ARG A 404 1.95 7.08 -22.01
CA ARG A 404 2.39 7.47 -23.37
C ARG A 404 1.70 6.71 -24.50
N MET A 405 1.23 5.48 -24.26
CA MET A 405 0.42 4.72 -25.23
C MET A 405 -1.07 5.07 -25.19
N MET A 406 -1.62 5.30 -24.00
CA MET A 406 -3.06 5.31 -23.77
C MET A 406 -3.67 6.70 -23.76
N GLU A 407 -2.96 7.70 -23.26
CA GLU A 407 -3.46 9.05 -23.19
C GLU A 407 -3.80 9.63 -24.58
N PRO A 408 -3.01 9.38 -25.65
CA PRO A 408 -3.41 9.76 -27.01
C PRO A 408 -4.76 9.19 -27.45
N LEU A 409 -5.09 7.96 -27.06
CA LEU A 409 -6.40 7.35 -27.38
C LEU A 409 -7.55 7.95 -26.55
N HIS A 410 -7.25 8.48 -25.36
CA HIS A 410 -8.22 9.24 -24.58
C HIS A 410 -8.44 10.63 -25.19
N ILE A 411 -7.37 11.28 -25.66
CA ILE A 411 -7.43 12.56 -26.36
C ILE A 411 -8.21 12.42 -27.68
N ALA A 412 -8.02 11.31 -28.40
CA ALA A 412 -8.73 11.02 -29.64
C ALA A 412 -10.25 11.01 -29.45
N GLU A 413 -10.74 10.45 -28.34
CA GLU A 413 -12.17 10.51 -27.98
C GLU A 413 -12.61 11.91 -27.60
N TYR A 414 -11.82 12.60 -26.77
CA TYR A 414 -12.13 13.94 -26.30
C TYR A 414 -12.36 14.93 -27.45
N TYR A 415 -11.51 14.90 -28.49
CA TYR A 415 -11.63 15.77 -29.66
C TYR A 415 -12.44 15.16 -30.82
N LYS A 416 -13.02 13.97 -30.67
CA LYS A 416 -13.85 13.36 -31.74
C LYS A 416 -15.18 14.10 -31.89
N ASP A 417 -15.78 14.45 -30.77
CA ASP A 417 -16.97 15.29 -30.72
C ASP A 417 -16.47 16.73 -30.81
N LYS A 418 -16.76 17.41 -31.93
CA LYS A 418 -16.11 18.68 -32.36
C LYS A 418 -16.22 19.88 -31.40
N ASP A 419 -16.80 19.67 -30.22
CA ASP A 419 -16.92 20.65 -29.14
C ASP A 419 -15.77 20.58 -28.13
N GLY A 420 -14.91 19.53 -28.18
CA GLY A 420 -13.75 19.38 -27.29
C GLY A 420 -12.69 20.47 -27.51
N LYS A 421 -12.29 21.16 -26.43
CA LYS A 421 -11.19 22.14 -26.36
C LYS A 421 -10.56 22.09 -24.97
N ASN A 422 -9.27 22.42 -24.87
CA ASN A 422 -8.54 22.51 -23.60
C ASN A 422 -8.48 21.18 -22.82
N TYR A 423 -8.18 20.05 -23.48
CA TYR A 423 -8.06 18.72 -22.84
C TYR A 423 -7.27 18.71 -21.52
N ARG A 424 -6.24 19.56 -21.41
CA ARG A 424 -5.40 19.66 -20.21
C ARG A 424 -6.17 20.02 -18.93
N GLU A 425 -7.31 20.71 -19.04
CA GLU A 425 -8.16 21.08 -17.89
C GLU A 425 -9.02 19.92 -17.40
N GLU A 426 -9.41 19.00 -18.30
CA GLU A 426 -10.23 17.83 -18.02
C GLU A 426 -9.41 16.52 -17.93
N ARG A 427 -8.08 16.66 -17.84
CA ARG A 427 -7.16 15.54 -17.91
C ARG A 427 -7.40 14.56 -16.75
N PRO A 428 -7.57 13.26 -17.02
CA PRO A 428 -7.80 12.27 -15.97
C PRO A 428 -6.70 12.24 -14.90
N LYS A 429 -7.11 12.21 -13.62
CA LYS A 429 -6.22 12.27 -12.44
C LYS A 429 -5.04 11.28 -12.49
N HIS A 430 -5.30 10.05 -12.92
CA HIS A 430 -4.28 9.00 -12.94
C HIS A 430 -3.13 9.28 -13.94
N PHE A 431 -3.38 9.96 -15.07
CA PHE A 431 -2.31 10.38 -15.98
C PHE A 431 -1.44 11.50 -15.36
N ILE A 432 -2.09 12.47 -14.70
CA ILE A 432 -1.41 13.57 -14.00
C ILE A 432 -0.48 13.01 -12.92
N LEU A 433 -0.96 12.08 -12.10
CA LEU A 433 -0.17 11.50 -11.02
C LEU A 433 1.00 10.65 -11.53
N LEU A 434 0.79 9.83 -12.57
CA LEU A 434 1.87 9.04 -13.17
C LEU A 434 2.97 9.92 -13.78
N GLU A 435 2.61 11.06 -14.37
CA GLU A 435 3.59 12.04 -14.86
C GLU A 435 4.32 12.74 -13.72
N LYS A 436 3.59 13.19 -12.70
CA LYS A 436 4.17 13.83 -11.52
C LYS A 436 5.19 12.92 -10.83
N TRP A 437 4.85 11.66 -10.58
CA TRP A 437 5.75 10.71 -9.92
C TRP A 437 6.98 10.38 -10.76
N LEU A 438 6.87 10.37 -12.10
CA LEU A 438 8.03 10.21 -12.97
C LEU A 438 9.00 11.39 -12.83
N LYS A 439 8.47 12.61 -12.83
CA LYS A 439 9.28 13.82 -12.67
C LYS A 439 10.01 13.85 -11.32
N GLU A 440 9.30 13.54 -10.23
CA GLU A 440 9.90 13.45 -8.89
C GLU A 440 11.02 12.39 -8.82
N GLU A 441 10.85 11.25 -9.49
CA GLU A 441 11.88 10.19 -9.59
C GLU A 441 13.11 10.65 -10.39
N GLU A 442 12.91 11.32 -11.52
CA GLU A 442 13.98 11.85 -12.35
C GLU A 442 14.78 12.93 -11.62
N GLU A 443 14.09 13.87 -10.96
CA GLU A 443 14.71 14.89 -10.11
C GLU A 443 15.52 14.26 -8.97
N ARG A 444 14.99 13.23 -8.32
CA ARG A 444 15.72 12.50 -7.27
C ARG A 444 16.98 11.85 -7.81
N LYS A 445 16.92 11.18 -8.97
CA LYS A 445 18.09 10.56 -9.62
C LYS A 445 19.14 11.59 -10.01
N VAL A 446 18.72 12.75 -10.53
CA VAL A 446 19.62 13.85 -10.87
C VAL A 446 20.32 14.37 -9.61
N ALA A 447 19.58 14.62 -8.54
CA ALA A 447 20.16 15.05 -7.26
C ALA A 447 21.16 14.03 -6.69
N GLU A 448 20.85 12.73 -6.77
CA GLU A 448 21.77 11.66 -6.36
C GLU A 448 23.06 11.62 -7.19
N ARG A 449 22.97 11.83 -8.51
CA ARG A 449 24.14 11.88 -9.41
C ARG A 449 25.01 13.10 -9.14
N ILE A 450 24.40 14.26 -8.97
CA ILE A 450 25.09 15.50 -8.58
C ILE A 450 25.80 15.31 -7.25
N GLY A 451 25.14 14.67 -6.27
CA GLY A 451 25.76 14.34 -4.98
C GLY A 451 26.96 13.39 -5.07
N ARG A 452 27.05 12.58 -6.14
CA ARG A 452 28.23 11.74 -6.45
C ARG A 452 29.30 12.45 -7.28
N GLY A 453 29.11 13.73 -7.63
CA GLY A 453 30.04 14.51 -8.45
C GLY A 453 30.00 14.15 -9.94
N GLU A 454 28.93 13.50 -10.42
CA GLU A 454 28.76 13.17 -11.84
C GLU A 454 28.29 14.39 -12.65
N THR A 455 28.86 14.59 -13.84
CA THR A 455 28.35 15.57 -14.81
C THR A 455 27.05 15.06 -15.44
N VAL A 456 26.01 15.90 -15.41
CA VAL A 456 24.77 15.66 -16.14
C VAL A 456 24.95 16.28 -17.53
N GLU A 457 25.09 15.43 -18.55
CA GLU A 457 25.20 15.89 -19.94
C GLU A 457 23.89 16.60 -20.35
N ASP A 458 24.04 17.78 -20.98
CA ASP A 458 22.93 18.52 -21.57
C ASP A 458 22.67 18.00 -23.00
N GLY A 459 21.40 17.70 -23.32
CA GLY A 459 20.99 17.18 -24.61
C GLY A 459 20.54 15.70 -24.64
N PRO A 460 19.97 15.24 -25.76
CA PRO A 460 19.42 13.89 -25.88
C PRO A 460 20.52 12.84 -25.85
N SER A 461 20.37 11.82 -25.00
CA SER A 461 21.33 10.71 -24.96
C SER A 461 21.43 10.01 -26.32
N LYS A 462 22.62 9.53 -26.68
CA LYS A 462 22.85 8.74 -27.91
C LYS A 462 21.88 7.55 -28.03
N SER A 463 21.55 6.92 -26.90
CA SER A 463 20.55 5.85 -26.83
C SER A 463 19.15 6.32 -27.23
N LYS A 464 18.75 7.52 -26.82
CA LYS A 464 17.44 8.09 -27.19
C LYS A 464 17.34 8.32 -28.70
N ALA A 465 18.38 8.89 -29.31
CA ALA A 465 18.44 9.09 -30.76
C ALA A 465 18.37 7.75 -31.52
N GLN A 466 19.15 6.75 -31.10
CA GLN A 466 19.16 5.42 -31.74
C GLN A 466 17.82 4.68 -31.66
N ASN A 467 17.04 4.93 -30.60
CA ASN A 467 15.78 4.22 -30.35
C ASN A 467 14.53 5.01 -30.77
N VAL A 468 14.68 6.19 -31.40
CA VAL A 468 13.55 7.08 -31.73
C VAL A 468 12.48 6.41 -32.60
N ALA A 469 12.87 5.50 -33.51
CA ALA A 469 11.94 4.72 -34.33
C ALA A 469 10.97 3.85 -33.51
N SER A 470 11.43 3.37 -32.35
CA SER A 470 10.69 2.48 -31.45
C SER A 470 10.16 3.20 -30.21
N SER A 471 10.44 4.50 -30.05
CA SER A 471 10.04 5.26 -28.87
C SER A 471 8.58 5.71 -28.94
N LEU A 472 8.04 6.03 -27.77
CA LEU A 472 6.78 6.73 -27.61
C LEU A 472 7.08 8.20 -27.36
N THR A 473 6.20 9.09 -27.85
CA THR A 473 6.29 10.51 -27.56
C THR A 473 6.35 10.75 -26.04
N ASP A 474 7.32 11.54 -25.61
CA ASP A 474 7.57 11.79 -24.19
C ASP A 474 6.41 12.52 -23.53
N ASP A 475 5.95 13.57 -24.21
CA ASP A 475 4.73 14.30 -23.90
C ASP A 475 3.51 13.53 -24.44
N SER A 476 2.82 12.85 -23.54
CA SER A 476 1.63 12.08 -23.87
C SER A 476 0.43 12.96 -24.27
N CYS A 477 0.50 14.27 -24.04
CA CYS A 477 -0.46 15.27 -24.49
C CYS A 477 -0.10 15.91 -25.84
N PHE A 478 0.98 15.48 -26.51
CA PHE A 478 1.41 16.03 -27.81
C PHE A 478 0.25 16.15 -28.82
N VAL A 479 -0.56 15.10 -28.96
CA VAL A 479 -1.69 15.10 -29.90
C VAL A 479 -2.80 16.09 -29.50
N ALA A 480 -2.95 16.43 -28.21
CA ALA A 480 -3.87 17.50 -27.81
C ALA A 480 -3.38 18.87 -28.31
N HIS A 481 -2.07 19.11 -28.29
CA HIS A 481 -1.49 20.33 -28.87
C HIS A 481 -1.72 20.42 -30.38
N VAL A 482 -1.61 19.29 -31.10
CA VAL A 482 -1.92 19.21 -32.53
C VAL A 482 -3.39 19.56 -32.80
N GLU A 483 -4.33 19.03 -32.00
CA GLU A 483 -5.76 19.33 -32.13
C GLU A 483 -6.06 20.81 -31.88
N GLU A 484 -5.49 21.41 -30.83
CA GLU A 484 -5.64 22.84 -30.58
C GLU A 484 -5.06 23.68 -31.73
N ALA A 485 -3.92 23.29 -32.28
CA ALA A 485 -3.32 23.97 -33.42
C ALA A 485 -4.19 23.86 -34.68
N LEU A 486 -4.81 22.70 -34.95
CA LEU A 486 -5.80 22.52 -36.02
C LEU A 486 -7.04 23.41 -35.81
N ILE A 487 -7.55 23.50 -34.58
CA ILE A 487 -8.68 24.37 -34.23
C ILE A 487 -8.33 25.84 -34.52
N LEU A 488 -7.11 26.28 -34.19
CA LEU A 488 -6.62 27.62 -34.49
C LEU A 488 -6.50 27.87 -36.00
N CYS A 489 -6.00 26.90 -36.78
CA CYS A 489 -5.98 27.00 -38.25
C CYS A 489 -7.38 27.17 -38.84
N ASN A 490 -8.33 26.32 -38.45
CA ASN A 490 -9.73 26.41 -38.91
C ASN A 490 -10.38 27.75 -38.53
N GLN A 491 -10.06 28.29 -37.35
CA GLN A 491 -10.53 29.60 -36.91
C GLN A 491 -10.01 30.75 -37.79
N LEU A 492 -8.74 30.70 -38.19
CA LEU A 492 -8.13 31.70 -39.07
C LEU A 492 -8.69 31.66 -40.51
N GLU A 493 -9.07 30.48 -40.99
CA GLU A 493 -9.69 30.26 -42.30
C GLU A 493 -11.15 30.77 -42.35
N ASN A 494 -11.93 30.56 -41.28
CA ASN A 494 -13.34 30.91 -41.23
C ASN A 494 -13.63 32.43 -41.19
N GLY A 495 -12.62 33.28 -41.05
CA GLY A 495 -12.69 34.73 -41.34
C GLY A 495 -13.54 35.62 -40.42
N GLN A 496 -14.17 35.06 -39.37
CA GLN A 496 -15.10 35.78 -38.48
C GLN A 496 -14.45 36.46 -37.26
N GLN A 497 -13.12 36.52 -37.18
CA GLN A 497 -12.38 36.97 -35.99
C GLN A 497 -11.96 38.44 -36.06
N SER A 498 -11.92 39.10 -34.90
CA SER A 498 -11.31 40.43 -34.75
C SER A 498 -9.80 40.40 -35.05
N VAL A 499 -9.22 41.58 -35.35
CA VAL A 499 -7.76 41.70 -35.62
C VAL A 499 -6.93 41.18 -34.45
N LEU A 500 -7.32 41.49 -33.22
CA LEU A 500 -6.65 41.03 -32.00
C LEU A 500 -6.71 39.50 -31.85
N GLU A 501 -7.87 38.88 -32.05
CA GLU A 501 -8.00 37.42 -31.97
C GLU A 501 -7.18 36.71 -33.05
N ARG A 502 -7.11 37.30 -34.25
CA ARG A 502 -6.29 36.78 -35.35
C ARG A 502 -4.79 36.81 -35.00
N GLU A 503 -4.32 37.89 -34.38
CA GLU A 503 -2.95 38.01 -33.90
C GLU A 503 -2.65 37.00 -32.78
N GLN A 504 -3.57 36.81 -31.84
CA GLN A 504 -3.44 35.82 -30.76
C GLN A 504 -3.37 34.39 -31.31
N CYS A 505 -4.22 34.03 -32.29
CA CYS A 505 -4.19 32.72 -32.91
C CYS A 505 -2.84 32.46 -33.61
N LYS A 506 -2.33 33.44 -34.36
CA LYS A 506 -1.01 33.34 -34.99
C LYS A 506 0.11 33.16 -33.97
N LYS A 507 0.08 33.90 -32.86
CA LYS A 507 1.06 33.77 -31.78
C LYS A 507 1.07 32.35 -31.20
N LYS A 508 -0.10 31.79 -30.87
CA LYS A 508 -0.22 30.41 -30.37
C LYS A 508 0.28 29.36 -31.37
N LEU A 509 0.08 29.58 -32.66
CA LEU A 509 0.62 28.68 -33.70
C LEU A 509 2.15 28.72 -33.79
N ILE A 510 2.76 29.90 -33.62
CA ILE A 510 4.22 30.06 -33.55
C ILE A 510 4.76 29.35 -32.29
N GLU A 511 4.11 29.54 -31.14
CA GLU A 511 4.48 28.84 -29.89
C GLU A 511 4.41 27.31 -30.05
N PHE A 512 3.41 26.80 -30.79
CA PHE A 512 3.31 25.38 -31.10
C PHE A 512 4.41 24.91 -32.06
N GLU A 513 4.76 25.69 -33.08
CA GLU A 513 5.89 25.39 -33.98
C GLU A 513 7.22 25.31 -33.20
N GLU A 514 7.47 26.26 -32.28
CA GLU A 514 8.66 26.25 -31.42
C GLU A 514 8.70 25.01 -30.52
N TYR A 515 7.57 24.63 -29.93
CA TYR A 515 7.43 23.40 -29.16
C TYR A 515 7.75 22.15 -29.99
N VAL A 516 7.28 22.06 -31.24
CA VAL A 516 7.58 20.95 -32.14
C VAL A 516 9.08 20.88 -32.45
N LEU A 517 9.73 22.03 -32.70
CA LEU A 517 11.17 22.09 -32.95
C LEU A 517 11.99 21.61 -31.76
N ASP A 518 11.63 22.02 -30.54
CA ASP A 518 12.28 21.52 -29.32
C ASP A 518 12.10 20.01 -29.15
N ALA A 519 10.87 19.50 -29.38
CA ALA A 519 10.59 18.07 -29.29
C ALA A 519 11.40 17.26 -30.32
N LEU A 520 11.57 17.78 -31.54
CA LEU A 520 12.41 17.14 -32.57
C LEU A 520 13.89 17.17 -32.18
N LYS A 521 14.40 18.31 -31.72
CA LYS A 521 15.79 18.47 -31.24
C LYS A 521 16.13 17.47 -30.15
N ASN A 522 15.19 17.20 -29.25
CA ASN A 522 15.37 16.35 -28.08
C ASN A 522 15.00 14.86 -28.29
N PHE A 523 14.72 14.44 -29.54
CA PHE A 523 14.20 13.11 -29.88
C PHE A 523 13.00 12.70 -29.00
N ALA A 524 12.15 13.67 -28.64
CA ALA A 524 11.08 13.52 -27.66
C ALA A 524 9.73 13.16 -28.32
N VAL A 525 9.66 13.12 -29.65
CA VAL A 525 8.46 12.77 -30.40
C VAL A 525 8.72 11.60 -31.35
N THR A 526 7.71 10.76 -31.57
CA THR A 526 7.81 9.60 -32.46
C THR A 526 7.83 10.04 -33.94
N PRO A 527 8.56 9.35 -34.84
CA PRO A 527 8.51 9.63 -36.27
C PRO A 527 7.12 9.40 -36.89
N ASP A 528 6.22 8.70 -36.19
CA ASP A 528 4.87 8.44 -36.66
C ASP A 528 4.03 9.73 -36.84
N ILE A 529 4.46 10.88 -36.29
CA ILE A 529 3.83 12.17 -36.57
C ILE A 529 3.98 12.59 -38.04
N PHE A 530 4.98 12.05 -38.76
CA PHE A 530 5.21 12.36 -40.17
C PHE A 530 4.51 11.40 -41.14
N LEU A 531 3.68 10.49 -40.62
CA LEU A 531 2.86 9.62 -41.47
C LEU A 531 1.90 10.45 -42.30
N LYS A 532 1.75 10.07 -43.58
CA LYS A 532 1.04 10.83 -44.61
C LYS A 532 -0.38 11.27 -44.21
N HIS A 533 -1.09 10.43 -43.46
CA HIS A 533 -2.48 10.67 -43.05
C HIS A 533 -2.63 11.03 -41.57
N SER A 534 -1.54 11.44 -40.92
CA SER A 534 -1.58 11.89 -39.52
C SER A 534 -2.18 13.28 -39.36
N SER A 535 -2.75 13.56 -38.19
CA SER A 535 -3.26 14.90 -37.85
C SER A 535 -2.17 15.96 -37.83
N PHE A 536 -0.92 15.60 -37.50
CA PHE A 536 0.21 16.53 -37.55
C PHE A 536 0.53 16.94 -39.00
N MET A 537 0.54 15.99 -39.94
CA MET A 537 0.70 16.32 -41.37
C MET A 537 -0.48 17.14 -41.90
N ALA A 538 -1.70 16.90 -41.43
CA ALA A 538 -2.86 17.72 -41.77
C ALA A 538 -2.72 19.16 -41.24
N TRP A 539 -2.24 19.33 -40.00
CA TRP A 539 -1.93 20.65 -39.44
C TRP A 539 -0.87 21.37 -40.27
N TRP A 540 0.22 20.69 -40.61
CA TRP A 540 1.30 21.28 -41.40
C TRP A 540 0.81 21.78 -42.78
N GLU A 541 -0.04 21.01 -43.45
CA GLU A 541 -0.62 21.40 -44.75
C GLU A 541 -1.53 22.64 -44.67
N GLN A 542 -2.20 22.85 -43.54
CA GLN A 542 -3.01 24.07 -43.30
C GLN A 542 -2.15 25.25 -42.87
N TYR A 543 -1.19 25.02 -41.97
CA TYR A 543 -0.39 26.08 -41.37
C TYR A 543 0.66 26.64 -42.32
N LYS A 544 1.45 25.75 -42.95
CA LYS A 544 2.58 26.02 -43.87
C LYS A 544 3.70 26.96 -43.37
N GLY A 545 3.54 27.54 -42.18
CA GLY A 545 4.51 28.41 -41.51
C GLY A 545 4.94 29.61 -42.36
N SER A 546 5.96 30.34 -41.88
CA SER A 546 6.75 31.20 -42.75
C SER A 546 7.79 30.34 -43.48
N ALA A 547 8.00 30.55 -44.78
CA ALA A 547 9.03 29.82 -45.54
C ALA A 547 10.46 29.96 -44.98
N THR A 548 10.66 30.94 -44.08
CA THR A 548 11.94 31.19 -43.40
C THR A 548 12.15 30.36 -42.13
N THR A 549 11.11 29.70 -41.59
CA THR A 549 11.26 28.96 -40.34
C THR A 549 12.02 27.66 -40.53
N GLN A 550 12.62 27.18 -39.44
CA GLN A 550 13.37 25.94 -39.45
C GLN A 550 12.47 24.73 -39.71
N LEU A 551 11.26 24.70 -39.14
CA LEU A 551 10.31 23.63 -39.39
C LEU A 551 9.89 23.62 -40.87
N ALA A 552 9.67 24.79 -41.47
CA ALA A 552 9.38 24.89 -42.91
C ALA A 552 10.46 24.26 -43.78
N ARG A 553 11.75 24.49 -43.47
CA ARG A 553 12.87 23.85 -44.17
C ARG A 553 12.85 22.33 -44.00
N ILE A 554 12.69 21.85 -42.76
CA ILE A 554 12.64 20.41 -42.46
C ILE A 554 11.53 19.72 -43.27
N MET A 555 10.35 20.35 -43.34
CA MET A 555 9.18 19.79 -44.01
C MET A 555 9.28 19.88 -45.54
N ASN A 556 9.76 21.01 -46.09
CA ASN A 556 9.90 21.23 -47.53
C ASN A 556 11.01 20.35 -48.13
N ASP A 557 12.17 20.29 -47.47
CA ASP A 557 13.32 19.50 -47.91
C ASP A 557 13.16 18.01 -47.57
N ARG A 558 12.13 17.67 -46.80
CA ARG A 558 11.80 16.31 -46.34
C ARG A 558 12.91 15.64 -45.52
N THR A 559 13.72 16.44 -44.82
CA THR A 559 14.81 15.94 -43.96
C THR A 559 14.27 15.17 -42.75
N TYR A 560 13.01 15.37 -42.36
CA TYR A 560 12.33 14.55 -41.34
C TYR A 560 12.36 13.04 -41.63
N ARG A 561 12.61 12.61 -42.87
CA ARG A 561 12.76 11.19 -43.23
C ARG A 561 13.99 10.53 -42.61
N ASP A 562 15.03 11.31 -42.31
CA ASP A 562 16.22 10.81 -41.63
C ASP A 562 16.08 10.78 -40.10
N TYR A 563 15.04 11.44 -39.57
CA TYR A 563 14.74 11.46 -38.13
C TYR A 563 14.56 10.06 -37.55
N GLU A 564 13.85 9.16 -38.26
CA GLU A 564 13.65 7.78 -37.82
C GLU A 564 14.96 6.99 -37.70
N LYS A 565 16.03 7.41 -38.39
CA LYS A 565 17.37 6.82 -38.29
C LYS A 565 18.18 7.37 -37.11
N GLY A 566 17.59 8.23 -36.28
CA GLY A 566 18.27 8.90 -35.17
C GLY A 566 19.14 10.08 -35.59
N VAL A 567 18.91 10.64 -36.78
CA VAL A 567 19.62 11.84 -37.25
C VAL A 567 18.92 13.08 -36.71
N GLN A 568 19.69 14.01 -36.14
CA GLN A 568 19.16 15.29 -35.69
C GLN A 568 18.81 16.14 -36.91
N VAL A 569 17.52 16.50 -37.03
CA VAL A 569 16.98 17.26 -38.17
C VAL A 569 16.85 18.76 -37.89
N VAL A 570 17.09 19.16 -36.64
CA VAL A 570 17.08 20.54 -36.17
C VAL A 570 18.53 21.01 -36.05
N PHE A 571 18.86 22.06 -36.80
CA PHE A 571 20.21 22.61 -37.01
C PHE A 571 20.49 23.91 -36.25
#